data_AF-A0A7S2UFI5-F1
#
_entry.id   AF-A0A7S2UFI5-F1
#
_cell.length_a   1.000
_cell.length_b   1.000
_cell.length_c   1.000
_cell.angle_alpha   90.00
_cell.angle_beta   90.00
_cell.angle_gamma   90.00
#
_symmetry.space_group_name_H-M   'P 1'
#
loop_
_entity.id
_entity.type
_entity.pdbx_description
1 polymer ?
#
loop_
_entity_poly.entity_id
_entity_poly.type
_entity_poly.pdbx_seq_one_letter_code
_entity_poly.pdbx_strand_id
1 'polypeptide(L)'
;MPNVAKFTKIHSSDRTFIWQKKEQDLSNGAWTTRLGKTIEEMEMDIIFYFDLTMSGVARRLGMQRLAPVQLNSPGHPITSGHDRSIINYYVSWAASELPLEQAQTHYTEELKLVPADTFFQYYEKRILPGNLSRMDGQAFGHLRRSDFGLPEDEDTHIFLCMQQPFKFHPEFDPLICGILENDPNGIVVLRSEDSPANQAVFKKRLERAGCNLDRVHFLDQQPHHRLLALYHEATVVLDSYPAGGDTTTREVLELGKPLVTLPTRLLGGRWTLGYLNNIGLNESTKKALIASTPEEYVNLAVRLATDTSLRESVEADIEQCAPNLFHRDEAVEAWQTILLEISPVQQCQQQAALDRKEEL
;
A
#
# COMPACT_ATOMS: atom_id res chain seq x y z
N MET A 1 -11.24 23.10 -2.38
CA MET A 1 -10.74 22.67 -3.71
C MET A 1 -10.44 21.18 -3.63
N PRO A 2 -10.65 20.37 -4.68
CA PRO A 2 -10.19 18.98 -4.66
C PRO A 2 -8.69 18.95 -4.35
N ASN A 3 -8.23 17.92 -3.63
CA ASN A 3 -6.80 17.68 -3.43
C ASN A 3 -6.17 17.30 -4.77
N VAL A 4 -5.68 18.29 -5.50
CA VAL A 4 -4.98 18.10 -6.78
C VAL A 4 -3.54 17.72 -6.48
N ALA A 5 -3.07 16.63 -7.09
CA ALA A 5 -1.67 16.24 -7.01
C ALA A 5 -0.78 17.40 -7.50
N LYS A 6 0.33 17.63 -6.81
CA LYS A 6 1.31 18.65 -7.17
C LYS A 6 2.61 17.97 -7.55
N PHE A 7 3.20 18.41 -8.64
CA PHE A 7 4.56 18.01 -9.01
C PHE A 7 5.54 18.45 -7.92
N THR A 8 6.45 17.56 -7.54
CA THR A 8 7.57 17.87 -6.63
C THR A 8 8.67 18.65 -7.35
N LYS A 9 8.85 18.39 -8.66
CA LYS A 9 9.69 19.15 -9.60
C LYS A 9 8.87 19.36 -10.89
N ILE A 10 8.90 20.57 -11.45
CA ILE A 10 8.10 20.96 -12.62
C ILE A 10 9.05 21.28 -13.79
N HIS A 11 8.89 20.58 -14.91
CA HIS A 11 9.44 21.00 -16.19
C HIS A 11 8.52 22.07 -16.82
N SER A 12 9.07 22.97 -17.64
CA SER A 12 8.30 24.06 -18.27
C SER A 12 7.16 23.56 -19.17
N SER A 13 7.20 22.30 -19.58
CA SER A 13 6.17 21.64 -20.39
C SER A 13 5.10 20.94 -19.57
N ASP A 14 5.28 20.76 -18.26
CA ASP A 14 4.32 20.02 -17.43
C ASP A 14 3.02 20.81 -17.29
N ARG A 15 1.89 20.12 -17.43
CA ARG A 15 0.56 20.71 -17.35
C ARG A 15 -0.33 19.85 -16.48
N THR A 16 -1.15 20.49 -15.65
CA THR A 16 -2.21 19.81 -14.90
C THR A 16 -3.54 20.12 -15.57
N PHE A 17 -4.27 19.08 -15.94
CA PHE A 17 -5.60 19.19 -16.52
C PHE A 17 -6.65 18.72 -15.52
N ILE A 18 -7.69 19.53 -15.30
CA ILE A 18 -8.85 19.17 -14.47
C ILE A 18 -10.07 19.20 -15.37
N TRP A 19 -10.61 18.02 -15.68
CA TRP A 19 -11.81 17.91 -16.49
C TRP A 19 -13.03 17.77 -15.60
N GLN A 20 -14.05 18.58 -15.87
CA GLN A 20 -15.36 18.49 -15.22
C GLN A 20 -16.41 17.99 -16.20
N LYS A 21 -17.46 17.35 -15.66
CA LYS A 21 -18.66 17.03 -16.43
C LYS A 21 -19.38 18.32 -16.82
N LYS A 22 -19.81 18.38 -18.07
CA LYS A 22 -20.67 19.43 -18.63
C LYS A 22 -22.10 18.91 -18.72
N GLU A 23 -23.06 19.81 -18.97
CA GLU A 23 -24.48 19.45 -19.16
C GLU A 23 -24.69 18.41 -20.28
N GLN A 24 -23.87 18.46 -21.34
CA GLN A 24 -23.87 17.48 -22.43
C GLN A 24 -23.33 16.08 -22.04
N ASP A 25 -22.72 15.92 -20.87
CA ASP A 25 -22.08 14.67 -20.43
C ASP A 25 -22.98 13.79 -19.54
N LEU A 26 -24.28 14.10 -19.47
CA LEU A 26 -25.22 13.45 -18.56
C LEU A 26 -25.64 12.04 -19.00
N SER A 27 -25.50 11.70 -20.29
CA SER A 27 -25.75 10.34 -20.77
C SER A 27 -24.58 9.39 -20.45
N ASN A 28 -24.90 8.09 -20.28
CA ASN A 28 -23.90 7.08 -19.91
C ASN A 28 -22.78 7.03 -20.95
N GLY A 29 -21.55 7.33 -20.52
CA GLY A 29 -20.35 7.26 -21.36
C GLY A 29 -20.02 8.55 -22.13
N ALA A 30 -20.93 9.52 -22.26
CA ALA A 30 -20.67 10.75 -23.01
C ALA A 30 -19.45 11.52 -22.49
N TRP A 31 -19.29 11.58 -21.17
CA TRP A 31 -18.13 12.23 -20.57
C TRP A 31 -16.82 11.56 -20.96
N THR A 32 -16.75 10.23 -20.86
CA THR A 32 -15.54 9.46 -21.16
C THR A 32 -15.22 9.46 -22.65
N THR A 33 -16.21 9.55 -23.53
CA THR A 33 -16.00 9.72 -24.98
C THR A 33 -15.43 11.10 -25.31
N ARG A 34 -16.01 12.17 -24.73
CA ARG A 34 -15.49 13.53 -24.93
C ARG A 34 -14.06 13.66 -24.40
N LEU A 35 -13.83 13.15 -23.19
CA LEU A 35 -12.51 13.19 -22.56
C LEU A 35 -11.49 12.34 -23.33
N GLY A 36 -11.88 11.16 -23.81
CA GLY A 36 -11.04 10.32 -24.66
C GLY A 36 -10.54 11.07 -25.89
N LYS A 37 -11.44 11.72 -26.65
CA LYS A 37 -11.05 12.57 -27.79
C LYS A 37 -10.08 13.67 -27.41
N THR A 38 -10.34 14.37 -26.30
CA THR A 38 -9.46 15.45 -25.83
C THR A 38 -8.06 14.94 -25.45
N ILE A 39 -7.96 13.73 -24.89
CA ILE A 39 -6.66 13.12 -24.53
C ILE A 39 -5.94 12.61 -25.78
N GLU A 40 -6.66 12.00 -26.72
CA GLU A 40 -6.12 11.53 -28.01
C GLU A 40 -5.50 12.69 -28.81
N GLU A 41 -6.17 13.85 -28.85
CA GLU A 41 -5.66 15.09 -29.46
C GLU A 41 -4.37 15.63 -28.83
N MET A 42 -3.97 15.13 -27.65
CA MET A 42 -2.70 15.50 -27.03
C MET A 42 -1.51 14.69 -27.56
N GLU A 43 -1.76 13.64 -28.35
CA GLU A 43 -0.74 12.82 -29.03
C GLU A 43 0.34 12.29 -28.06
N MET A 44 -0.08 11.81 -26.89
CA MET A 44 0.83 11.27 -25.88
C MET A 44 1.46 9.96 -26.35
N ASP A 45 2.78 9.82 -26.20
CA ASP A 45 3.48 8.56 -26.48
C ASP A 45 3.12 7.45 -25.49
N ILE A 46 2.99 7.83 -24.21
CA ILE A 46 2.73 6.94 -23.08
C ILE A 46 1.62 7.54 -22.21
N ILE A 47 0.60 6.73 -21.89
CA ILE A 47 -0.35 7.06 -20.81
C ILE A 47 -0.18 6.09 -19.66
N PHE A 48 0.08 6.65 -18.48
CA PHE A 48 0.21 5.89 -17.25
C PHE A 48 -1.00 6.13 -16.34
N TYR A 49 -1.77 5.07 -16.09
CA TYR A 49 -2.90 5.09 -15.16
C TYR A 49 -2.46 4.61 -13.77
N PHE A 50 -2.70 5.42 -12.74
CA PHE A 50 -2.46 5.04 -11.34
C PHE A 50 -3.71 4.49 -10.65
N ASP A 51 -4.90 4.72 -11.20
CA ASP A 51 -6.19 4.41 -10.58
C ASP A 51 -7.12 3.59 -11.51
N LEU A 52 -6.54 2.92 -12.51
CA LEU A 52 -7.28 2.27 -13.61
C LEU A 52 -8.40 1.35 -13.13
N THR A 53 -8.15 0.54 -12.09
CA THR A 53 -9.12 -0.40 -11.52
C THR A 53 -9.88 0.14 -10.32
N MET A 54 -9.55 1.35 -9.86
CA MET A 54 -10.24 2.05 -8.76
C MET A 54 -11.33 2.99 -9.26
N SER A 55 -11.24 3.42 -10.53
CA SER A 55 -12.16 4.38 -11.14
C SER A 55 -12.82 3.79 -12.38
N GLY A 56 -14.15 3.67 -12.35
CA GLY A 56 -14.94 3.25 -13.52
C GLY A 56 -14.85 4.23 -14.71
N VAL A 57 -14.34 5.44 -14.49
CA VAL A 57 -14.03 6.42 -15.53
C VAL A 57 -12.64 6.16 -16.11
N ALA A 58 -11.62 6.03 -15.26
CA ALA A 58 -10.25 5.70 -15.69
C ALA A 58 -10.24 4.39 -16.50
N ARG A 59 -10.94 3.36 -16.02
CA ARG A 59 -11.07 2.08 -16.72
C ARG A 59 -11.62 2.24 -18.14
N ARG A 60 -12.68 3.05 -18.32
CA ARG A 60 -13.27 3.31 -19.64
C ARG A 60 -12.38 4.13 -20.56
N LEU A 61 -11.54 5.01 -20.01
CA LEU A 61 -10.54 5.75 -20.78
C LEU A 61 -9.41 4.80 -21.22
N GLY A 62 -8.89 3.98 -20.31
CA GLY A 62 -7.85 2.99 -20.63
C GLY A 62 -8.27 2.03 -21.74
N MET A 63 -9.54 1.61 -21.76
CA MET A 63 -10.08 0.75 -22.83
C MET A 63 -10.08 1.37 -24.23
N GLN A 64 -10.01 2.71 -24.34
CA GLN A 64 -10.04 3.41 -25.63
C GLN A 64 -8.68 3.41 -26.34
N ARG A 65 -7.61 2.97 -25.67
CA ARG A 65 -6.24 2.94 -26.22
C ARG A 65 -5.83 4.31 -26.77
N LEU A 66 -5.75 5.29 -25.88
CA LEU A 66 -5.57 6.70 -26.21
C LEU A 66 -4.11 7.10 -26.49
N ALA A 67 -3.17 6.16 -26.35
CA ALA A 67 -1.76 6.33 -26.66
C ALA A 67 -1.19 5.00 -27.21
N PRO A 68 -0.07 5.04 -27.97
CA PRO A 68 0.59 3.84 -28.47
C PRO A 68 0.97 2.87 -27.36
N VAL A 69 1.45 3.39 -26.23
CA VAL A 69 1.77 2.62 -25.02
C VAL A 69 0.89 3.09 -23.86
N GLN A 70 0.23 2.13 -23.20
CA GLN A 70 -0.50 2.38 -21.96
C GLN A 70 -0.03 1.41 -20.88
N LEU A 71 0.08 1.91 -19.65
CA LEU A 71 0.48 1.09 -18.52
C LEU A 71 -0.34 1.39 -17.27
N ASN A 72 -0.34 0.40 -16.37
CA ASN A 72 -0.91 0.48 -15.03
C ASN A 72 0.17 0.20 -13.98
N SER A 73 -0.10 0.54 -12.73
CA SER A 73 0.77 0.31 -11.59
C SER A 73 -0.08 0.05 -10.34
N PRO A 74 0.51 -0.46 -9.25
CA PRO A 74 -0.13 -0.57 -7.95
C PRO A 74 -0.68 0.77 -7.40
N GLY A 75 -1.87 1.17 -7.85
CA GLY A 75 -2.84 1.94 -7.04
C GLY A 75 -3.86 1.00 -6.40
N HIS A 76 -4.29 -0.01 -7.17
CA HIS A 76 -4.93 -1.20 -6.66
C HIS A 76 -4.11 -2.41 -7.16
N PRO A 77 -3.56 -3.26 -6.25
CA PRO A 77 -2.46 -4.17 -6.53
C PRO A 77 -2.93 -5.47 -7.23
N ILE A 78 -3.59 -5.31 -8.37
CA ILE A 78 -4.09 -6.38 -9.23
C ILE A 78 -3.95 -5.97 -10.71
N THR A 79 -3.88 -6.96 -11.60
CA THR A 79 -3.98 -6.75 -13.05
C THR A 79 -5.22 -5.93 -13.43
N SER A 80 -5.11 -5.15 -14.51
CA SER A 80 -6.28 -4.50 -15.12
C SER A 80 -7.26 -5.50 -15.73
N GLY A 81 -6.77 -6.70 -16.08
CA GLY A 81 -7.52 -7.74 -16.78
C GLY A 81 -7.85 -7.39 -18.23
N HIS A 82 -7.31 -6.28 -18.76
CA HIS A 82 -7.44 -5.93 -20.18
C HIS A 82 -6.42 -6.70 -21.02
N ASP A 83 -6.75 -6.94 -22.28
CA ASP A 83 -5.81 -7.54 -23.22
C ASP A 83 -4.52 -6.69 -23.32
N ARG A 84 -3.37 -7.34 -23.49
CA ARG A 84 -2.05 -6.68 -23.55
C ARG A 84 -1.95 -5.65 -24.69
N SER A 85 -2.76 -5.78 -25.74
CA SER A 85 -2.83 -4.78 -26.81
C SER A 85 -3.50 -3.46 -26.40
N ILE A 86 -4.24 -3.45 -25.28
CA ILE A 86 -4.93 -2.27 -24.74
C ILE A 86 -4.11 -1.67 -23.59
N ILE A 87 -3.75 -2.48 -22.60
CA ILE A 87 -2.88 -2.09 -21.49
C ILE A 87 -1.63 -2.96 -21.58
N ASN A 88 -0.53 -2.35 -22.02
CA ASN A 88 0.68 -3.08 -22.43
C ASN A 88 1.48 -3.57 -21.24
N TYR A 89 1.67 -2.71 -20.24
CA TYR A 89 2.56 -2.98 -19.12
C TYR A 89 1.88 -2.79 -17.77
N TYR A 90 2.32 -3.59 -16.80
CA TYR A 90 2.06 -3.35 -15.38
C TYR A 90 3.41 -3.22 -14.68
N VAL A 91 3.66 -2.04 -14.10
CA VAL A 91 4.92 -1.77 -13.41
C VAL A 91 4.76 -2.10 -11.93
N SER A 92 5.50 -3.08 -11.43
CA SER A 92 5.47 -3.55 -10.05
C SER A 92 6.86 -3.48 -9.40
N TRP A 93 6.98 -3.99 -8.18
CA TRP A 93 8.21 -3.98 -7.40
C TRP A 93 8.75 -5.39 -7.17
N ALA A 94 9.98 -5.67 -7.62
CA ALA A 94 10.58 -6.99 -7.48
C ALA A 94 10.70 -7.46 -6.02
N ALA A 95 10.84 -6.53 -5.06
CA ALA A 95 10.91 -6.90 -3.64
C ALA A 95 9.58 -7.38 -3.05
N SER A 96 8.46 -7.02 -3.66
CA SER A 96 7.10 -7.40 -3.23
C SER A 96 6.48 -8.47 -4.12
N GLU A 97 7.00 -8.69 -5.32
CA GLU A 97 6.49 -9.73 -6.21
C GLU A 97 6.98 -11.13 -5.83
N LEU A 98 6.39 -12.13 -6.48
CA LEU A 98 6.99 -13.45 -6.61
C LEU A 98 8.14 -13.39 -7.64
N PRO A 99 8.96 -14.45 -7.79
CA PRO A 99 9.87 -14.55 -8.93
C PRO A 99 9.14 -14.24 -10.24
N LEU A 100 9.76 -13.46 -11.13
CA LEU A 100 9.11 -12.82 -12.29
C LEU A 100 8.26 -13.80 -13.12
N GLU A 101 8.77 -14.99 -13.40
CA GLU A 101 8.06 -16.00 -14.19
C GLU A 101 6.73 -16.43 -13.54
N GLN A 102 6.71 -16.55 -12.20
CA GLN A 102 5.50 -16.88 -11.46
C GLN A 102 4.57 -15.67 -11.36
N ALA A 103 5.13 -14.49 -11.04
CA ALA A 103 4.36 -13.26 -10.94
C ALA A 103 3.63 -12.94 -12.25
N GLN A 104 4.31 -13.07 -13.39
CA GLN A 104 3.77 -12.80 -14.73
C GLN A 104 2.50 -13.61 -15.05
N THR A 105 2.32 -14.79 -14.45
CA THR A 105 1.09 -15.59 -14.64
C THR A 105 -0.16 -14.96 -14.04
N HIS A 106 -0.01 -13.97 -13.16
CA HIS A 106 -1.11 -13.25 -12.52
C HIS A 106 -1.56 -12.00 -13.31
N TYR A 107 -0.88 -11.66 -14.41
CA TYR A 107 -1.11 -10.42 -15.16
C TYR A 107 -1.38 -10.69 -16.64
N THR A 108 -2.31 -9.93 -17.21
CA THR A 108 -2.51 -9.89 -18.66
C THR A 108 -1.46 -9.00 -19.34
N GLU A 109 -1.08 -7.92 -18.66
CA GLU A 109 -0.01 -7.01 -19.05
C GLU A 109 1.37 -7.70 -19.01
N GLU A 110 2.35 -7.15 -19.71
CA GLU A 110 3.75 -7.50 -19.46
C GLU A 110 4.22 -6.84 -18.16
N LEU A 111 4.78 -7.63 -17.24
CA LEU A 111 5.33 -7.12 -16.00
C LEU A 111 6.67 -6.43 -16.25
N LYS A 112 6.78 -5.19 -15.78
CA LYS A 112 8.06 -4.50 -15.60
C LYS A 112 8.30 -4.32 -14.10
N LEU A 113 9.50 -4.61 -13.63
CA LEU A 113 9.81 -4.58 -12.21
C LEU A 113 10.86 -3.51 -11.91
N VAL A 114 10.55 -2.65 -10.96
CA VAL A 114 11.60 -1.91 -10.25
C VAL A 114 12.48 -2.93 -9.51
N PRO A 115 13.82 -2.84 -9.61
CA PRO A 115 14.74 -3.80 -8.98
C PRO A 115 14.50 -4.01 -7.48
N ALA A 116 14.84 -5.19 -6.98
CA ALA A 116 14.48 -5.61 -5.63
C ALA A 116 15.25 -4.86 -4.52
N ASP A 117 16.38 -4.25 -4.87
CA ASP A 117 17.26 -3.43 -4.02
C ASP A 117 17.00 -1.92 -4.17
N THR A 118 16.05 -1.55 -5.03
CA THR A 118 15.64 -0.17 -5.29
C THR A 118 14.23 0.05 -4.75
N PHE A 119 13.98 1.16 -4.05
CA PHE A 119 12.64 1.47 -3.58
C PHE A 119 11.67 1.73 -4.74
N PHE A 120 10.43 1.26 -4.60
CA PHE A 120 9.42 1.41 -5.64
C PHE A 120 8.97 2.85 -5.88
N GLN A 121 9.00 3.72 -4.85
CA GLN A 121 8.42 5.05 -4.91
C GLN A 121 9.28 6.07 -4.18
N TYR A 122 9.28 7.29 -4.71
CA TYR A 122 9.65 8.47 -3.93
C TYR A 122 8.52 8.77 -2.94
N TYR A 123 8.85 8.79 -1.65
CA TYR A 123 7.86 9.00 -0.59
C TYR A 123 8.30 10.11 0.36
N GLU A 124 7.36 10.98 0.72
CA GLU A 124 7.55 12.05 1.70
C GLU A 124 7.14 11.55 3.08
N LYS A 125 7.88 12.00 4.10
CA LYS A 125 7.52 11.79 5.51
C LYS A 125 6.09 12.26 5.79
N ARG A 126 5.28 11.44 6.43
CA ARG A 126 3.93 11.83 6.88
C ARG A 126 3.92 12.39 8.30
N ILE A 127 5.05 12.32 8.99
CA ILE A 127 5.29 12.87 10.32
C ILE A 127 6.31 13.99 10.22
N LEU A 128 5.91 15.16 10.67
CA LEU A 128 6.74 16.36 10.74
C LEU A 128 7.31 16.52 12.17
N PRO A 129 8.40 17.30 12.35
CA PRO A 129 8.99 17.56 13.65
C PRO A 129 7.95 18.03 14.68
N GLY A 130 8.05 17.54 15.92
CA GLY A 130 7.10 17.83 16.99
C GLY A 130 5.86 16.92 16.99
N ASN A 131 5.92 15.74 16.37
CA ASN A 131 4.80 14.81 16.25
C ASN A 131 3.59 15.48 15.60
N LEU A 132 3.80 16.13 14.46
CA LEU A 132 2.74 16.72 13.64
C LEU A 132 2.43 15.82 12.44
N SER A 133 1.15 15.60 12.19
CA SER A 133 0.65 14.97 10.98
C SER A 133 0.82 15.91 9.78
N ARG A 134 1.50 15.46 8.73
CA ARG A 134 1.58 16.21 7.46
C ARG A 134 0.22 16.33 6.77
N MET A 135 -0.66 15.33 6.94
CA MET A 135 -1.90 15.22 6.16
C MET A 135 -2.99 16.19 6.61
N ASP A 136 -3.03 16.51 7.91
CA ASP A 136 -4.05 17.41 8.49
C ASP A 136 -3.45 18.53 9.37
N GLY A 137 -2.13 18.58 9.53
CA GLY A 137 -1.43 19.66 10.23
C GLY A 137 -1.57 19.66 11.75
N GLN A 138 -2.13 18.59 12.34
CA GLN A 138 -2.40 18.52 13.78
C GLN A 138 -1.30 17.75 14.52
N ALA A 139 -0.97 18.22 15.74
CA ALA A 139 -0.08 17.50 16.64
C ALA A 139 -0.78 16.28 17.24
N PHE A 140 -0.04 15.19 17.49
CA PHE A 140 -0.60 13.96 18.06
C PHE A 140 0.12 13.44 19.29
N GLY A 141 1.32 13.94 19.61
CA GLY A 141 2.12 13.44 20.75
C GLY A 141 1.50 13.67 22.15
N HIS A 142 0.40 14.43 22.23
CA HIS A 142 -0.36 14.65 23.47
C HIS A 142 -1.47 13.60 23.69
N LEU A 143 -1.84 12.84 22.65
CA LEU A 143 -2.90 11.85 22.72
C LEU A 143 -2.41 10.58 23.41
N ARG A 144 -3.29 9.93 24.16
CA ARG A 144 -3.04 8.68 24.92
C ARG A 144 -4.14 7.66 24.66
N ARG A 145 -3.98 6.44 25.18
CA ARG A 145 -4.93 5.33 25.01
C ARG A 145 -6.36 5.71 25.44
N SER A 146 -6.49 6.48 26.51
CA SER A 146 -7.76 6.98 27.04
C SER A 146 -8.52 7.91 26.09
N ASP A 147 -7.83 8.67 25.22
CA ASP A 147 -8.47 9.48 24.18
C ASP A 147 -9.23 8.63 23.15
N PHE A 148 -8.98 7.32 23.13
CA PHE A 148 -9.62 6.33 22.26
C PHE A 148 -10.53 5.36 23.04
N GLY A 149 -10.70 5.57 24.35
CA GLY A 149 -11.44 4.64 25.21
C GLY A 149 -10.72 3.30 25.41
N LEU A 150 -9.39 3.28 25.27
CA LEU A 150 -8.57 2.08 25.48
C LEU A 150 -7.94 2.10 26.89
N PRO A 151 -7.62 0.93 27.48
CA PRO A 151 -7.00 0.83 28.80
C PRO A 151 -5.62 1.51 28.85
N GLU A 152 -5.36 2.27 29.92
CA GLU A 152 -4.04 2.90 30.18
C GLU A 152 -3.08 2.00 30.97
N ASP A 153 -3.56 0.83 31.38
CA ASP A 153 -2.77 -0.12 32.17
C ASP A 153 -1.55 -0.62 31.36
N GLU A 154 -0.37 -0.51 31.96
CA GLU A 154 0.91 -0.86 31.30
C GLU A 154 1.02 -2.37 31.04
N ASP A 155 0.35 -3.19 31.86
CA ASP A 155 0.30 -4.64 31.68
C ASP A 155 -0.60 -5.07 30.52
N THR A 156 -1.43 -4.16 29.98
CA THR A 156 -2.31 -4.44 28.83
C THR A 156 -1.58 -4.24 27.50
N HIS A 157 -1.48 -5.31 26.72
CA HIS A 157 -0.91 -5.27 25.37
C HIS A 157 -1.97 -4.93 24.32
N ILE A 158 -1.67 -3.96 23.46
CA ILE A 158 -2.57 -3.52 22.39
C ILE A 158 -2.07 -4.04 21.05
N PHE A 159 -2.86 -4.92 20.43
CA PHE A 159 -2.69 -5.38 19.06
C PHE A 159 -3.60 -4.58 18.13
N LEU A 160 -3.04 -3.74 17.27
CA LEU A 160 -3.80 -2.76 16.51
C LEU A 160 -3.83 -3.07 15.01
N CYS A 161 -5.01 -3.06 14.39
CA CYS A 161 -5.17 -3.09 12.94
C CYS A 161 -6.21 -2.07 12.46
N MET A 162 -5.74 -0.91 11.98
CA MET A 162 -6.61 0.18 11.49
C MET A 162 -6.76 0.23 9.97
N GLN A 163 -6.35 -0.83 9.28
CA GLN A 163 -6.53 -0.96 7.84
C GLN A 163 -8.01 -1.08 7.47
N GLN A 164 -8.33 -0.88 6.20
CA GLN A 164 -9.72 -0.86 5.72
C GLN A 164 -10.42 -2.21 6.00
N PRO A 165 -11.66 -2.23 6.51
CA PRO A 165 -12.33 -3.47 6.92
C PRO A 165 -12.53 -4.49 5.80
N PHE A 166 -12.67 -4.03 4.55
CA PHE A 166 -12.74 -4.94 3.40
C PHE A 166 -11.47 -5.78 3.19
N LYS A 167 -10.35 -5.45 3.86
CA LYS A 167 -9.12 -6.25 3.88
C LYS A 167 -9.15 -7.37 4.93
N PHE A 168 -10.04 -7.30 5.92
CA PHE A 168 -10.17 -8.30 6.98
C PHE A 168 -10.93 -9.52 6.45
N HIS A 169 -10.25 -10.34 5.67
CA HIS A 169 -10.82 -11.57 5.13
C HIS A 169 -11.12 -12.60 6.25
N PRO A 170 -12.06 -13.56 6.05
CA PRO A 170 -12.33 -14.65 7.00
C PRO A 170 -11.10 -15.41 7.51
N GLU A 171 -10.05 -15.47 6.71
CA GLU A 171 -8.79 -16.12 7.11
C GLU A 171 -7.97 -15.31 8.13
N PHE A 172 -8.31 -14.04 8.37
CA PHE A 172 -7.68 -13.22 9.40
C PHE A 172 -8.23 -13.51 10.80
N ASP A 173 -9.49 -13.96 10.89
CA ASP A 173 -10.18 -14.14 12.17
C ASP A 173 -9.46 -15.13 13.10
N PRO A 174 -8.99 -16.31 12.64
CA PRO A 174 -8.25 -17.23 13.50
C PRO A 174 -6.92 -16.64 14.01
N LEU A 175 -6.29 -15.70 13.28
CA LEU A 175 -5.08 -15.03 13.74
C LEU A 175 -5.41 -14.10 14.92
N ILE A 176 -6.51 -13.35 14.81
CA ILE A 176 -7.00 -12.49 15.89
C ILE A 176 -7.37 -13.32 17.12
N CYS A 177 -8.12 -14.41 16.93
CA CYS A 177 -8.51 -15.27 18.05
C CYS A 177 -7.28 -15.92 18.70
N GLY A 178 -6.34 -16.43 17.89
CA GLY A 178 -5.11 -17.04 18.37
C GLY A 178 -4.22 -16.08 19.19
N ILE A 179 -4.13 -14.81 18.78
CA ILE A 179 -3.41 -13.79 19.57
C ILE A 179 -4.04 -13.63 20.96
N LEU A 180 -5.37 -13.47 21.02
CA LEU A 180 -6.10 -13.32 22.28
C LEU A 180 -6.03 -14.58 23.16
N GLU A 181 -5.99 -15.76 22.56
CA GLU A 181 -5.83 -17.02 23.29
C GLU A 181 -4.45 -17.18 23.92
N ASN A 182 -3.40 -16.72 23.22
CA ASN A 182 -2.01 -16.87 23.65
C ASN A 182 -1.49 -15.68 24.49
N ASP A 183 -2.19 -14.54 24.49
CA ASP A 183 -1.92 -13.41 25.37
C ASP A 183 -3.14 -13.09 26.25
N PRO A 184 -3.16 -13.51 27.54
CA PRO A 184 -4.27 -13.23 28.44
C PRO A 184 -4.43 -11.73 28.75
N ASN A 185 -3.35 -10.94 28.65
CA ASN A 185 -3.37 -9.49 28.87
C ASN A 185 -3.57 -8.69 27.57
N GLY A 186 -3.66 -9.38 26.44
CA GLY A 186 -3.85 -8.78 25.13
C GLY A 186 -5.29 -8.34 24.87
N ILE A 187 -5.43 -7.16 24.27
CA ILE A 187 -6.65 -6.74 23.57
C ILE A 187 -6.35 -6.49 22.09
N VAL A 188 -7.33 -6.72 21.24
CA VAL A 188 -7.23 -6.43 19.81
C VAL A 188 -8.10 -5.23 19.47
N VAL A 189 -7.53 -4.26 18.77
CA VAL A 189 -8.22 -3.05 18.30
C VAL A 189 -8.29 -3.09 16.77
N LEU A 190 -9.51 -3.14 16.24
CA LEU A 190 -9.78 -3.23 14.80
C LEU A 190 -10.55 -1.99 14.33
N ARG A 191 -10.35 -1.61 13.06
CA ARG A 191 -11.21 -0.60 12.43
C ARG A 191 -12.66 -1.12 12.30
N SER A 192 -13.63 -0.29 12.69
CA SER A 192 -15.06 -0.51 12.45
C SER A 192 -15.39 -0.51 10.95
N GLU A 193 -16.35 -1.34 10.56
CA GLU A 193 -17.07 -1.23 9.30
C GLU A 193 -17.88 0.07 9.24
N ASP A 194 -17.93 0.71 8.06
CA ASP A 194 -18.66 1.97 7.87
C ASP A 194 -20.19 1.78 7.95
N SER A 195 -20.68 0.54 7.73
CA SER A 195 -22.10 0.19 7.78
C SER A 195 -22.42 -0.65 9.02
N PRO A 196 -23.46 -0.31 9.80
CA PRO A 196 -23.89 -1.12 10.94
C PRO A 196 -24.23 -2.57 10.57
N ALA A 197 -24.75 -2.81 9.36
CA ALA A 197 -25.05 -4.16 8.87
C ALA A 197 -23.78 -4.98 8.66
N ASN A 198 -22.77 -4.39 8.03
CA ASN A 198 -21.46 -5.05 7.85
C ASN A 198 -20.77 -5.26 9.20
N GLN A 199 -20.85 -4.29 10.11
CA GLN A 199 -20.29 -4.42 11.45
C GLN A 199 -20.89 -5.59 12.22
N ALA A 200 -22.21 -5.79 12.12
CA ALA A 200 -22.88 -6.94 12.74
C ALA A 200 -22.42 -8.27 12.12
N VAL A 201 -22.24 -8.33 10.80
CA VAL A 201 -21.69 -9.51 10.10
C VAL A 201 -20.26 -9.79 10.55
N PHE A 202 -19.42 -8.76 10.68
CA PHE A 202 -18.04 -8.91 11.11
C PHE A 202 -17.95 -9.44 12.54
N LYS A 203 -18.68 -8.85 13.50
CA LYS A 203 -18.72 -9.34 14.88
C LYS A 203 -19.16 -10.80 14.97
N LYS A 204 -20.24 -11.16 14.27
CA LYS A 204 -20.75 -12.54 14.24
C LYS A 204 -19.75 -13.52 13.64
N ARG A 205 -18.94 -13.07 12.68
CA ARG A 205 -17.88 -13.88 12.06
C ARG A 205 -16.75 -14.17 13.07
N LEU A 206 -16.27 -13.16 13.80
CA LEU A 206 -15.28 -13.33 14.87
C LEU A 206 -15.81 -14.23 16.00
N GLU A 207 -17.06 -14.03 16.43
CA GLU A 207 -17.71 -14.88 17.44
C GLU A 207 -17.72 -16.35 17.01
N ARG A 208 -18.08 -16.63 15.74
CA ARG A 208 -18.06 -17.99 15.17
C ARG A 208 -16.66 -18.59 15.06
N ALA A 209 -15.65 -17.75 14.90
CA ALA A 209 -14.25 -18.19 14.91
C ALA A 209 -13.72 -18.49 16.32
N GLY A 210 -14.50 -18.19 17.37
CA GLY A 210 -14.13 -18.43 18.77
C GLY A 210 -13.44 -17.24 19.45
N CYS A 211 -13.37 -16.08 18.81
CA CYS A 211 -12.74 -14.91 19.38
C CYS A 211 -13.50 -14.41 20.62
N ASN A 212 -12.76 -14.12 21.69
CA ASN A 212 -13.31 -13.44 22.85
C ASN A 212 -13.61 -11.97 22.52
N LEU A 213 -14.86 -11.68 22.14
CA LEU A 213 -15.29 -10.34 21.72
C LEU A 213 -15.21 -9.28 22.83
N ASP A 214 -15.15 -9.66 24.11
CA ASP A 214 -14.97 -8.70 25.20
C ASP A 214 -13.59 -8.05 25.19
N ARG A 215 -12.61 -8.67 24.49
CA ARG A 215 -11.25 -8.16 24.28
C ARG A 215 -11.02 -7.65 22.85
N VAL A 216 -12.08 -7.53 22.04
CA VAL A 216 -12.02 -6.95 20.69
C VAL A 216 -12.71 -5.60 20.69
N HIS A 217 -11.92 -4.55 20.50
CA HIS A 217 -12.39 -3.16 20.42
C HIS A 217 -12.49 -2.72 18.97
N PHE A 218 -13.58 -2.06 18.61
CA PHE A 218 -13.78 -1.49 17.29
C PHE A 218 -13.72 0.03 17.36
N LEU A 219 -12.85 0.62 16.55
CA LEU A 219 -12.70 2.07 16.43
C LEU A 219 -13.10 2.53 15.04
N ASP A 220 -13.91 3.59 14.98
CA ASP A 220 -14.27 4.23 13.72
C ASP A 220 -13.05 4.86 13.05
N GLN A 221 -13.22 5.27 11.79
CA GLN A 221 -12.19 6.01 11.06
C GLN A 221 -11.70 7.20 11.87
N GLN A 222 -10.39 7.25 12.10
CA GLN A 222 -9.75 8.38 12.77
C GLN A 222 -9.22 9.40 11.75
N PRO A 223 -9.23 10.70 12.08
CA PRO A 223 -8.36 11.69 11.45
C PRO A 223 -6.89 11.24 11.49
N HIS A 224 -6.07 11.69 10.53
CA HIS A 224 -4.72 11.15 10.36
C HIS A 224 -3.82 11.34 11.60
N HIS A 225 -3.83 12.51 12.25
CA HIS A 225 -3.09 12.72 13.50
C HIS A 225 -3.50 11.74 14.62
N ARG A 226 -4.80 11.46 14.77
CA ARG A 226 -5.32 10.49 15.74
C ARG A 226 -4.94 9.05 15.37
N LEU A 227 -4.89 8.73 14.08
CA LEU A 227 -4.42 7.44 13.59
C LEU A 227 -2.94 7.22 13.90
N LEU A 228 -2.09 8.24 13.70
CA LEU A 228 -0.67 8.19 14.07
C LEU A 228 -0.48 7.98 15.57
N ALA A 229 -1.27 8.67 16.41
CA ALA A 229 -1.26 8.42 17.84
C ALA A 229 -1.67 6.98 18.18
N LEU A 230 -2.72 6.42 17.55
CA LEU A 230 -3.07 5.01 17.76
C LEU A 230 -1.92 4.06 17.44
N TYR A 231 -1.25 4.24 16.30
CA TYR A 231 -0.09 3.42 15.94
C TYR A 231 1.06 3.57 16.96
N HIS A 232 1.29 4.80 17.46
CA HIS A 232 2.29 5.07 18.48
C HIS A 232 1.99 4.36 19.81
N GLU A 233 0.73 4.40 20.25
CA GLU A 233 0.27 3.81 21.52
C GLU A 233 0.11 2.28 21.48
N ALA A 234 0.11 1.68 20.28
CA ALA A 234 0.01 0.24 20.10
C ALA A 234 1.27 -0.48 20.59
N THR A 235 1.07 -1.65 21.20
CA THR A 235 2.19 -2.55 21.55
C THR A 235 2.73 -3.21 20.29
N VAL A 236 1.83 -3.73 19.45
CA VAL A 236 2.16 -4.36 18.16
C VAL A 236 1.11 -3.95 17.14
N VAL A 237 1.54 -3.52 15.96
CA VAL A 237 0.64 -3.28 14.82
C VAL A 237 0.52 -4.56 14.00
N LEU A 238 -0.70 -4.92 13.63
CA LEU A 238 -0.99 -6.12 12.84
C LEU A 238 -1.19 -5.72 11.38
N ASP A 239 -0.47 -6.36 10.47
CA ASP A 239 -0.79 -6.29 9.05
C ASP A 239 -1.90 -7.29 8.72
N SER A 240 -3.00 -6.81 8.11
CA SER A 240 -4.16 -7.63 7.79
C SER A 240 -3.86 -8.71 6.76
N TYR A 241 -4.61 -9.80 6.82
CA TYR A 241 -4.43 -10.95 5.95
C TYR A 241 -5.71 -11.25 5.14
N PRO A 242 -5.62 -11.63 3.86
CA PRO A 242 -4.42 -11.80 3.02
C PRO A 242 -4.00 -10.52 2.27
N ALA A 243 -4.72 -9.41 2.46
CA ALA A 243 -4.39 -8.12 1.87
C ALA A 243 -3.79 -7.23 2.96
N GLY A 244 -2.53 -6.86 2.80
CA GLY A 244 -1.75 -6.15 3.80
C GLY A 244 -1.66 -4.65 3.55
N GLY A 245 -0.63 -4.09 4.17
CA GLY A 245 -0.37 -2.67 4.27
C GLY A 245 0.53 -2.18 3.17
N ASP A 246 0.45 -0.88 2.94
CA ASP A 246 1.38 -0.19 2.07
C ASP A 246 1.64 1.20 2.65
N THR A 247 0.62 2.05 2.63
CA THR A 247 0.65 3.34 3.34
C THR A 247 0.74 3.14 4.86
N THR A 248 -0.12 2.30 5.43
CA THR A 248 -0.09 1.98 6.88
C THR A 248 1.27 1.47 7.33
N THR A 249 1.89 0.56 6.57
CA THR A 249 3.22 0.02 6.90
C THR A 249 4.26 1.12 7.00
N ARG A 250 4.28 2.04 6.03
CA ARG A 250 5.21 3.17 6.03
C ARG A 250 4.99 4.10 7.22
N GLU A 251 3.74 4.41 7.57
CA GLU A 251 3.40 5.25 8.73
C GLU A 251 3.81 4.60 10.06
N VAL A 252 3.63 3.29 10.19
CA VAL A 252 4.02 2.54 11.40
C VAL A 252 5.54 2.47 11.54
N LEU A 253 6.26 2.20 10.45
CA LEU A 253 7.72 2.22 10.44
C LEU A 253 8.28 3.62 10.68
N GLU A 254 7.61 4.68 10.18
CA GLU A 254 8.00 6.08 10.45
C GLU A 254 7.91 6.44 11.94
N LEU A 255 7.01 5.77 12.68
CA LEU A 255 6.87 5.89 14.14
C LEU A 255 7.84 5.02 14.93
N GLY A 256 8.70 4.22 14.27
CA GLY A 256 9.59 3.29 14.97
C GLY A 256 8.89 2.02 15.50
N LYS A 257 7.62 1.78 15.14
CA LYS A 257 6.79 0.74 15.78
C LYS A 257 6.87 -0.60 15.04
N PRO A 258 6.80 -1.74 15.76
CA PRO A 258 6.83 -3.05 15.14
C PRO A 258 5.48 -3.38 14.49
N LEU A 259 5.54 -4.07 13.35
CA LEU A 259 4.36 -4.68 12.75
C LEU A 259 4.60 -6.09 12.22
N VAL A 260 3.66 -6.99 12.47
CA VAL A 260 3.75 -8.38 12.02
C VAL A 260 3.00 -8.57 10.72
N THR A 261 3.64 -9.20 9.74
CA THR A 261 3.07 -9.52 8.43
C THR A 261 3.12 -11.02 8.14
N LEU A 262 2.12 -11.51 7.41
CA LEU A 262 2.10 -12.85 6.80
C LEU A 262 2.00 -12.69 5.28
N PRO A 263 3.12 -12.72 4.54
CA PRO A 263 3.12 -12.48 3.11
C PRO A 263 2.31 -13.52 2.35
N THR A 264 1.51 -13.07 1.37
CA THR A 264 0.61 -13.97 0.61
C THR A 264 1.12 -14.23 -0.80
N ARG A 265 0.32 -14.95 -1.61
CA ARG A 265 0.64 -15.23 -3.01
C ARG A 265 0.51 -14.01 -3.91
N LEU A 266 -0.37 -13.07 -3.57
CA LEU A 266 -0.73 -11.94 -4.43
C LEU A 266 -0.08 -10.65 -3.92
N LEU A 267 0.24 -9.73 -4.84
CA LEU A 267 0.94 -8.48 -4.54
C LEU A 267 0.32 -7.69 -3.37
N GLY A 268 -1.01 -7.66 -3.29
CA GLY A 268 -1.74 -6.94 -2.23
C GLY A 268 -1.40 -7.36 -0.80
N GLY A 269 -0.83 -8.55 -0.58
CA GLY A 269 -0.37 -9.03 0.72
C GLY A 269 1.14 -9.03 0.89
N ARG A 270 1.91 -8.33 0.05
CA ARG A 270 3.38 -8.46 -0.01
C ARG A 270 4.13 -7.12 0.00
N TRP A 271 3.42 -5.99 0.07
CA TRP A 271 4.03 -4.66 0.19
C TRP A 271 4.85 -4.52 1.47
N THR A 272 4.27 -4.93 2.60
CA THR A 272 4.98 -4.95 3.88
C THR A 272 6.27 -5.76 3.83
N LEU A 273 6.23 -6.96 3.24
CA LEU A 273 7.42 -7.78 3.01
C LEU A 273 8.51 -7.01 2.25
N GLY A 274 8.12 -6.34 1.16
CA GLY A 274 9.04 -5.55 0.34
C GLY A 274 9.73 -4.46 1.15
N TYR A 275 8.97 -3.70 1.96
CA TYR A 275 9.53 -2.67 2.83
C TYR A 275 10.47 -3.25 3.88
N LEU A 276 10.05 -4.26 4.64
CA LEU A 276 10.87 -4.85 5.70
C LEU A 276 12.19 -5.44 5.16
N ASN A 277 12.18 -5.95 3.91
CA ASN A 277 13.39 -6.44 3.26
C ASN A 277 14.34 -5.33 2.77
N ASN A 278 13.82 -4.13 2.47
CA ASN A 278 14.56 -3.06 1.80
C ASN A 278 14.97 -1.88 2.68
N ILE A 279 14.33 -1.66 3.83
CA ILE A 279 14.67 -0.49 4.67
C ILE A 279 16.01 -0.64 5.41
N GLY A 280 16.63 -1.82 5.37
CA GLY A 280 17.94 -2.08 5.96
C GLY A 280 17.92 -2.78 7.32
N LEU A 281 16.78 -3.33 7.75
CA LEU A 281 16.66 -4.05 9.02
C LEU A 281 17.64 -5.23 9.11
N ASN A 282 18.05 -5.54 10.34
CA ASN A 282 18.82 -6.74 10.63
C ASN A 282 17.98 -8.01 10.39
N GLU A 283 18.64 -9.12 10.05
CA GLU A 283 17.96 -10.39 9.79
C GLU A 283 17.20 -10.93 11.01
N SER A 284 17.66 -10.63 12.23
CA SER A 284 16.92 -10.96 13.46
C SER A 284 15.60 -10.19 13.57
N THR A 285 15.62 -8.91 13.19
CA THR A 285 14.44 -8.04 13.20
C THR A 285 13.45 -8.47 12.13
N LYS A 286 13.91 -8.77 10.91
CA LYS A 286 13.06 -9.34 9.84
C LYS A 286 12.37 -10.62 10.30
N LYS A 287 13.11 -11.54 10.95
CA LYS A 287 12.55 -12.79 11.51
C LYS A 287 11.55 -12.57 12.65
N ALA A 288 11.62 -11.43 13.35
CA ALA A 288 10.66 -11.07 14.37
C ALA A 288 9.37 -10.46 13.80
N LEU A 289 9.37 -9.99 12.55
CA LEU A 289 8.27 -9.24 11.94
C LEU A 289 7.59 -9.98 10.76
N ILE A 290 8.29 -10.90 10.09
CA ILE A 290 7.80 -11.61 8.91
C ILE A 290 7.49 -13.07 9.26
N ALA A 291 6.21 -13.39 9.32
CA ALA A 291 5.74 -14.75 9.50
C ALA A 291 5.68 -15.53 8.18
N SER A 292 5.91 -16.83 8.26
CA SER A 292 5.79 -17.78 7.14
C SER A 292 4.51 -18.63 7.23
N THR A 293 3.89 -18.70 8.41
CA THR A 293 2.66 -19.45 8.65
C THR A 293 1.67 -18.67 9.54
N PRO A 294 0.37 -19.01 9.53
CA PRO A 294 -0.61 -18.49 10.48
C PRO A 294 -0.19 -18.61 11.96
N GLU A 295 0.38 -19.76 12.34
CA GLU A 295 0.84 -20.00 13.72
C GLU A 295 2.03 -19.11 14.08
N GLU A 296 2.98 -18.96 13.15
CA GLU A 296 4.12 -18.06 13.35
C GLU A 296 3.67 -16.61 13.45
N TYR A 297 2.66 -16.17 12.70
CA TYR A 297 2.09 -14.83 12.82
C TYR A 297 1.59 -14.54 14.23
N VAL A 298 0.80 -15.47 14.79
CA VAL A 298 0.29 -15.37 16.17
C VAL A 298 1.45 -15.34 17.16
N ASN A 299 2.40 -16.26 17.02
CA ASN A 299 3.54 -16.38 17.94
C ASN A 299 4.43 -15.13 17.91
N LEU A 300 4.71 -14.57 16.73
CA LEU A 300 5.51 -13.35 16.60
C LEU A 300 4.81 -12.15 17.22
N ALA A 301 3.51 -11.98 16.96
CA ALA A 301 2.73 -10.90 17.57
C ALA A 301 2.77 -10.99 19.11
N VAL A 302 2.44 -12.15 19.68
CA VAL A 302 2.42 -12.35 21.13
C VAL A 302 3.82 -12.20 21.73
N ARG A 303 4.86 -12.69 21.05
CA ARG A 303 6.25 -12.55 21.53
C ARG A 303 6.71 -11.10 21.54
N LEU A 304 6.38 -10.31 20.51
CA LEU A 304 6.66 -8.86 20.51
C LEU A 304 5.89 -8.10 21.60
N ALA A 305 4.69 -8.58 21.97
CA ALA A 305 3.93 -7.99 23.06
C ALA A 305 4.50 -8.33 24.45
N THR A 306 4.93 -9.57 24.66
CA THR A 306 5.30 -10.10 25.98
C THR A 306 6.80 -10.05 26.29
N ASP A 307 7.67 -10.00 25.28
CA ASP A 307 9.12 -9.84 25.42
C ASP A 307 9.52 -8.38 25.15
N THR A 308 9.49 -7.55 26.20
CA THR A 308 9.82 -6.12 26.12
C THR A 308 11.23 -5.88 25.58
N SER A 309 12.21 -6.71 25.94
CA SER A 309 13.59 -6.57 25.47
C SER A 309 13.71 -6.81 23.96
N LEU A 310 13.03 -7.85 23.45
CA LEU A 310 12.91 -8.07 22.01
C LEU A 310 12.23 -6.88 21.32
N ARG A 311 11.10 -6.41 21.86
CA ARG A 311 10.35 -5.29 21.27
C ARG A 311 11.19 -4.03 21.19
N GLU A 312 11.84 -3.63 22.27
CA GLU A 312 12.70 -2.44 22.31
C GLU A 312 13.88 -2.56 21.33
N SER A 313 14.47 -3.74 21.19
CA SER A 313 15.52 -4.01 20.20
C SER A 313 15.02 -3.86 18.76
N VAL A 314 13.82 -4.39 18.48
CA VAL A 314 13.16 -4.27 17.18
C VAL A 314 12.79 -2.81 16.87
N GLU A 315 12.21 -2.09 17.84
CA GLU A 315 11.86 -0.67 17.72
C GLU A 315 13.10 0.18 17.43
N ALA A 316 14.19 -0.02 18.17
CA ALA A 316 15.45 0.69 17.93
C ALA A 316 16.04 0.45 16.53
N ASP A 317 15.99 -0.79 16.03
CA ASP A 317 16.43 -1.10 14.66
C ASP A 317 15.54 -0.45 13.60
N ILE A 318 14.21 -0.45 13.81
CA ILE A 318 13.26 0.26 12.93
C ILE A 318 13.53 1.76 12.95
N GLU A 319 13.66 2.39 14.13
CA GLU A 319 13.95 3.83 14.25
C GLU A 319 15.23 4.22 13.51
N GLN A 320 16.28 3.39 13.62
CA GLN A 320 17.54 3.61 12.91
C GLN A 320 17.36 3.51 11.39
N CYS A 321 16.55 2.58 10.90
CA CYS A 321 16.35 2.32 9.48
C CYS A 321 15.23 3.15 8.83
N ALA A 322 14.27 3.66 9.60
CA ALA A 322 13.09 4.36 9.10
C ALA A 322 13.40 5.54 8.16
N PRO A 323 14.48 6.34 8.36
CA PRO A 323 14.87 7.38 7.41
C PRO A 323 15.10 6.87 5.97
N ASN A 324 15.47 5.60 5.80
CA ASN A 324 15.70 4.98 4.49
C ASN A 324 14.40 4.80 3.68
N LEU A 325 13.20 5.00 4.26
CA LEU A 325 11.94 4.92 3.51
C LEU A 325 11.68 6.13 2.59
N PHE A 326 12.32 7.26 2.88
CA PHE A 326 11.90 8.55 2.35
C PHE A 326 12.89 9.14 1.35
N HIS A 327 12.38 10.00 0.48
CA HIS A 327 13.19 10.81 -0.44
C HIS A 327 14.14 9.99 -1.33
N ARG A 328 13.69 8.81 -1.77
CA ARG A 328 14.46 7.88 -2.61
C ARG A 328 14.47 8.34 -4.07
N ASP A 329 15.44 9.15 -4.43
CA ASP A 329 15.63 9.65 -5.81
C ASP A 329 15.88 8.50 -6.81
N GLU A 330 16.53 7.41 -6.38
CA GLU A 330 16.76 6.23 -7.21
C GLU A 330 15.46 5.55 -7.64
N ALA A 331 14.37 5.72 -6.88
CA ALA A 331 13.05 5.24 -7.30
C ALA A 331 12.59 5.99 -8.56
N VAL A 332 12.80 7.30 -8.61
CA VAL A 332 12.46 8.13 -9.78
C VAL A 332 13.28 7.72 -10.99
N GLU A 333 14.58 7.46 -10.81
CA GLU A 333 15.48 6.99 -11.85
C GLU A 333 15.10 5.61 -12.40
N ALA A 334 14.69 4.69 -11.52
CA ALA A 334 14.21 3.37 -11.92
C ALA A 334 12.92 3.46 -12.76
N TRP A 335 11.96 4.29 -12.33
CA TRP A 335 10.76 4.57 -13.11
C TRP A 335 11.08 5.20 -14.46
N GLN A 336 11.98 6.18 -14.50
CA GLN A 336 12.44 6.79 -15.75
C GLN A 336 13.06 5.76 -16.69
N THR A 337 13.90 4.87 -16.17
CA THR A 337 14.54 3.80 -16.95
C THR A 337 13.50 2.89 -17.59
N ILE A 338 12.50 2.44 -16.81
CA ILE A 338 11.40 1.60 -17.32
C ILE A 338 10.59 2.35 -18.39
N LEU A 339 10.23 3.60 -18.15
CA LEU A 339 9.44 4.41 -19.10
C LEU A 339 10.19 4.64 -20.43
N LEU A 340 11.52 4.80 -20.38
CA LEU A 340 12.37 4.91 -21.57
C LEU A 340 12.48 3.57 -22.32
N GLU A 341 12.60 2.45 -21.60
CA GLU A 341 12.65 1.11 -22.20
C GLU A 341 11.36 0.78 -22.97
N ILE A 342 10.19 1.13 -22.40
CA ILE A 342 8.90 0.89 -23.04
C ILE A 342 8.50 1.99 -24.03
N SER A 343 9.32 3.02 -24.21
CA SER A 343 8.99 4.13 -25.09
C SER A 343 8.93 3.68 -26.55
N PRO A 344 7.82 3.93 -27.27
CA PRO A 344 7.68 3.54 -28.66
C PRO A 344 8.73 4.24 -29.54
N VAL A 345 9.09 5.49 -29.21
CA VAL A 345 10.10 6.26 -29.94
C VAL A 345 11.47 5.62 -29.81
N GLN A 346 11.86 5.20 -28.60
CA GLN A 346 13.16 4.59 -28.35
C GLN A 346 13.26 3.20 -28.97
N GLN A 347 12.19 2.41 -28.90
CA GLN A 347 12.10 1.10 -29.55
C GLN A 347 12.27 1.23 -31.07
N CYS A 348 11.62 2.20 -31.71
CA CYS A 348 11.81 2.46 -33.14
C CYS A 348 13.25 2.87 -33.49
N GLN A 349 13.89 3.72 -32.67
CA GLN A 349 15.28 4.13 -32.91
C GLN A 349 16.27 2.98 -32.78
N GLN A 350 16.08 2.09 -31.80
CA GLN A 350 16.90 0.90 -31.62
C GLN A 350 16.74 -0.10 -32.77
N GLN A 351 15.50 -0.36 -33.20
CA GLN A 351 15.23 -1.24 -34.34
C GLN A 351 15.88 -0.69 -35.61
N ALA A 352 15.71 0.60 -35.91
CA ALA A 352 16.34 1.23 -37.07
C ALA A 352 17.88 1.25 -37.01
N ALA A 353 18.48 1.14 -35.82
CA ALA A 353 19.93 1.01 -35.66
C ALA A 353 20.42 -0.44 -35.84
N LEU A 354 19.61 -1.43 -35.45
CA LEU A 354 19.86 -2.85 -35.68
C LEU A 354 19.77 -3.19 -37.17
N ASP A 355 18.71 -2.75 -37.85
CA ASP A 355 18.51 -2.98 -39.28
C ASP A 355 19.69 -2.44 -40.10
N ARG A 356 20.19 -1.24 -39.75
CA ARG A 356 21.39 -0.64 -40.37
C ARG A 356 22.69 -1.39 -40.11
N LYS A 357 22.78 -2.20 -39.05
CA LYS A 357 23.96 -3.03 -38.76
C LYS A 357 23.90 -4.39 -39.47
N GLU A 358 22.72 -4.88 -39.83
CA GLU A 358 22.55 -6.12 -40.59
C GLU A 358 22.73 -5.90 -42.10
N GLU A 359 22.57 -4.66 -42.57
CA GLU A 359 22.83 -4.25 -43.97
C GLU A 359 24.32 -3.95 -44.28
N LEU A 360 25.19 -3.88 -43.25
CA LEU A 360 26.64 -3.64 -43.36
C LEU A 360 27.42 -4.94 -43.13
#